data_AF-A0A2T1G666-F1
#
_entry.id   AF-A0A2T1G666-F1
#
_cell.length_a   1.000
_cell.length_b   1.000
_cell.length_c   1.000
_cell.angle_alpha   90.00
_cell.angle_beta   90.00
_cell.angle_gamma   90.00
#
_symmetry.space_group_name_H-M   'P 1'
#
loop_
_entity.id
_entity.type
_entity.pdbx_description
1 polymer ?
#
loop_
_entity_poly.entity_id
_entity_poly.type
_entity_poly.pdbx_seq_one_letter_code
_entity_poly.pdbx_strand_id
1 'polypeptide(L)'
;MTAAKLIHDKSVSKIAEKYRQEGYTVLVDPEPEDIPFDLGTYRPSLIVKKNEAEGYIIEFKRSARQTSIDRLKEIAEIVSENTGWRFLLMTEDALLKDEANEVNLLSWEQVFSRKTQGERLISLGENEGAFLSLWGIFEALLRRRAEEVTIPIERFPTVSLIKHMYSQGELSIEEYDRAMLLLSVRNRFIHGFEAPEVNNSVSELLVLVNELISLWEPSMSLQ
;
A
#
# COMPACT_ATOMS: atom_id res chain seq x y z
N MET A 1 5.46 8.07 -32.90
CA MET A 1 5.35 7.75 -31.46
C MET A 1 6.55 8.34 -30.73
N THR A 2 6.35 9.01 -29.60
CA THR A 2 7.44 9.61 -28.81
C THR A 2 8.06 8.57 -27.87
N ALA A 3 9.37 8.69 -27.58
CA ALA A 3 10.08 7.77 -26.67
C ALA A 3 9.40 7.66 -25.29
N ALA A 4 8.82 8.76 -24.81
CA ALA A 4 8.08 8.80 -23.56
C ALA A 4 6.78 7.99 -23.59
N LYS A 5 6.11 7.84 -24.76
CA LYS A 5 4.94 6.96 -24.88
C LYS A 5 5.36 5.49 -24.81
N LEU A 6 6.50 5.15 -25.43
CA LEU A 6 7.06 3.80 -25.40
C LEU A 6 7.44 3.33 -23.99
N ILE A 7 7.91 4.23 -23.13
CA ILE A 7 8.25 3.94 -21.73
C ILE A 7 6.98 3.67 -20.92
N HIS A 8 5.99 4.55 -21.05
CA HIS A 8 4.66 4.38 -20.43
C HIS A 8 4.02 3.03 -20.77
N ASP A 9 3.92 2.74 -22.08
CA ASP A 9 3.28 1.51 -22.57
C ASP A 9 4.01 0.24 -22.08
N LYS A 10 5.35 0.30 -21.94
CA LYS A 10 6.15 -0.79 -21.36
C LYS A 10 5.88 -1.00 -19.87
N SER A 11 5.82 0.07 -19.09
CA SER A 11 5.55 0.00 -17.65
C SER A 11 4.16 -0.58 -17.36
N VAL A 12 3.15 -0.12 -18.12
CA VAL A 12 1.78 -0.64 -18.05
C VAL A 12 1.74 -2.13 -18.41
N SER A 13 2.39 -2.52 -19.51
CA SER A 13 2.44 -3.92 -19.97
C SER A 13 3.11 -4.85 -18.94
N LYS A 14 4.18 -4.41 -18.30
CA LYS A 14 4.91 -5.20 -17.28
C LYS A 14 4.03 -5.49 -16.07
N ILE A 15 3.31 -4.49 -15.58
CA ILE A 15 2.38 -4.67 -14.45
C ILE A 15 1.20 -5.53 -14.84
N ALA A 16 0.66 -5.34 -16.05
CA ALA A 16 -0.42 -6.18 -16.55
C ALA A 16 -0.01 -7.65 -16.58
N GLU A 17 1.19 -7.95 -17.07
CA GLU A 17 1.69 -9.31 -17.13
C GLU A 17 1.91 -9.93 -15.75
N LYS A 18 2.41 -9.15 -14.78
CA LYS A 18 2.56 -9.60 -13.39
C LYS A 18 1.22 -10.07 -12.81
N TYR A 19 0.18 -9.24 -12.92
CA TYR A 19 -1.16 -9.60 -12.44
C TYR A 19 -1.76 -10.81 -13.18
N ARG A 20 -1.48 -10.97 -14.49
CA ARG A 20 -1.94 -12.17 -15.23
C ARG A 20 -1.28 -13.45 -14.71
N GLN A 21 0.03 -13.42 -14.45
CA GLN A 21 0.77 -14.56 -13.91
C GLN A 21 0.25 -14.98 -12.53
N GLU A 22 -0.27 -14.03 -11.76
CA GLU A 22 -0.89 -14.24 -10.45
C GLU A 22 -2.36 -14.69 -10.55
N GLY A 23 -2.90 -14.90 -11.76
CA GLY A 23 -4.24 -15.47 -11.98
C GLY A 23 -5.37 -14.43 -12.07
N TYR A 24 -5.06 -13.14 -12.11
CA TYR A 24 -6.07 -12.09 -12.32
C TYR A 24 -6.45 -11.96 -13.79
N THR A 25 -7.68 -11.53 -14.05
CA THR A 25 -8.10 -11.08 -15.39
C THR A 25 -7.70 -9.62 -15.55
N VAL A 26 -6.85 -9.31 -16.54
CA VAL A 26 -6.29 -7.97 -16.72
C VAL A 26 -6.66 -7.37 -18.07
N LEU A 27 -7.31 -6.21 -18.02
CA LEU A 27 -7.66 -5.38 -19.17
C LEU A 27 -6.74 -4.16 -19.21
N VAL A 28 -6.07 -3.97 -20.35
CA VAL A 28 -5.16 -2.85 -20.60
C VAL A 28 -5.88 -1.86 -21.52
N ASP A 29 -5.84 -0.58 -21.18
CA ASP A 29 -6.60 0.47 -21.88
C ASP A 29 -8.08 0.07 -22.11
N PRO A 30 -8.83 -0.24 -21.04
CA PRO A 30 -10.20 -0.76 -21.14
C PRO A 30 -11.14 0.20 -21.87
N GLU A 31 -12.08 -0.38 -22.61
CA GLU A 31 -13.21 0.37 -23.17
C GLU A 31 -14.23 0.69 -22.06
N PRO A 32 -15.14 1.67 -22.25
CA PRO A 32 -16.08 2.08 -21.20
C PRO A 32 -16.98 0.93 -20.76
N GLU A 33 -17.27 0.01 -21.69
CA GLU A 33 -18.08 -1.19 -21.49
C GLU A 33 -17.39 -2.23 -20.57
N ASP A 34 -16.06 -2.17 -20.47
CA ASP A 34 -15.26 -3.05 -19.61
C ASP A 34 -15.23 -2.57 -18.15
N ILE A 35 -15.57 -1.30 -17.93
CA ILE A 35 -15.53 -0.66 -16.62
C ILE A 35 -16.73 -1.14 -15.79
N PRO A 36 -16.50 -1.69 -14.58
CA PRO A 36 -17.54 -2.33 -13.78
C PRO A 36 -18.68 -1.41 -13.33
N PHE A 37 -18.47 -0.09 -13.33
CA PHE A 37 -19.45 0.92 -12.95
C PHE A 37 -19.10 2.26 -13.61
N ASP A 38 -20.05 3.19 -13.58
CA ASP A 38 -19.92 4.47 -14.27
C ASP A 38 -18.82 5.34 -13.63
N LEU A 39 -17.77 5.63 -14.41
CA LEU A 39 -16.72 6.59 -14.09
C LEU A 39 -16.82 7.85 -14.98
N GLY A 40 -17.96 8.05 -15.62
CA GLY A 40 -18.22 9.10 -16.60
C GLY A 40 -17.27 8.98 -17.79
N THR A 41 -16.51 10.05 -18.04
CA THR A 41 -15.53 10.10 -19.15
C THR A 41 -14.14 9.59 -18.76
N TYR A 42 -13.97 9.13 -17.52
CA TYR A 42 -12.67 8.67 -17.05
C TYR A 42 -12.37 7.27 -17.56
N ARG A 43 -11.16 7.09 -18.09
CA ARG A 43 -10.64 5.81 -18.56
C ARG A 43 -9.34 5.50 -17.81
N PRO A 44 -9.30 4.44 -16.99
CA PRO A 44 -8.08 4.03 -16.32
C PRO A 44 -7.09 3.41 -17.31
N SER A 45 -5.83 3.29 -16.91
CA SER A 45 -4.82 2.57 -17.69
C SER A 45 -5.00 1.05 -17.62
N LEU A 46 -5.40 0.51 -16.47
CA LEU A 46 -5.68 -0.92 -16.29
C LEU A 46 -6.94 -1.16 -15.45
N ILE A 47 -7.63 -2.26 -15.75
CA ILE A 47 -8.55 -2.93 -14.85
C ILE A 47 -8.02 -4.33 -14.54
N VAL A 48 -7.90 -4.65 -13.26
CA VAL A 48 -7.46 -5.96 -12.77
C VAL A 48 -8.61 -6.58 -11.99
N LYS A 49 -9.24 -7.63 -12.51
CA LYS A 49 -10.36 -8.32 -11.87
C LYS A 49 -9.86 -9.57 -11.16
N LYS A 50 -10.19 -9.69 -9.87
CA LYS A 50 -10.06 -10.94 -9.10
C LYS A 50 -11.26 -11.86 -9.39
N ASN A 51 -12.44 -11.26 -9.42
CA ASN A 51 -13.70 -11.87 -9.84
C ASN A 51 -14.64 -10.76 -10.37
N GLU A 52 -15.91 -11.05 -10.64
CA GLU A 52 -16.86 -10.06 -11.18
C GLU A 52 -17.17 -8.90 -10.21
N ALA A 53 -17.06 -9.13 -8.90
CA ALA A 53 -17.39 -8.15 -7.86
C ALA A 53 -16.16 -7.46 -7.23
N GLU A 54 -14.96 -7.98 -7.49
CA GLU A 54 -13.72 -7.50 -6.85
C GLU A 54 -12.62 -7.22 -7.87
N GLY A 55 -11.96 -6.08 -7.70
CA GLY A 55 -10.86 -5.72 -8.57
C GLY A 55 -10.21 -4.37 -8.27
N TYR A 56 -9.28 -4.02 -9.13
CA TYR A 56 -8.50 -2.80 -9.07
C TYR A 56 -8.71 -1.99 -10.35
N ILE A 57 -8.92 -0.70 -10.17
CA ILE A 57 -8.88 0.32 -11.23
C ILE A 57 -7.56 1.05 -11.06
N ILE A 58 -6.67 0.94 -12.04
CA ILE A 58 -5.29 1.41 -11.92
C ILE A 58 -5.02 2.50 -12.95
N GLU A 59 -4.52 3.63 -12.48
CA GLU A 59 -4.07 4.75 -13.29
C GLU A 59 -2.54 4.83 -13.28
N PHE A 60 -1.94 4.91 -14.46
CA PHE A 60 -0.52 5.22 -14.61
C PHE A 60 -0.33 6.68 -15.03
N LYS A 61 0.46 7.43 -14.27
CA LYS A 61 0.87 8.79 -14.61
C LYS A 61 2.38 8.89 -14.73
N ARG A 62 2.85 9.77 -15.63
CA ARG A 62 4.29 10.05 -15.75
C ARG A 62 4.87 10.63 -14.47
N SER A 63 4.20 11.64 -13.91
CA SER A 63 4.64 12.31 -12.69
C SER A 63 3.45 12.85 -11.90
N ALA A 64 3.57 12.82 -10.57
CA ALA A 64 2.56 13.38 -9.66
C ALA A 64 2.29 14.88 -9.92
N ARG A 65 3.27 15.61 -10.48
CA ARG A 65 3.19 17.07 -10.73
C ARG A 65 2.30 17.48 -11.92
N GLN A 66 1.96 16.56 -12.81
CA GLN A 66 1.21 16.86 -14.05
C GLN A 66 -0.25 16.41 -13.99
N THR A 67 -0.75 16.01 -12.82
CA THR A 67 -2.09 15.41 -12.72
C THR A 67 -3.04 16.34 -11.99
N SER A 68 -4.26 16.50 -12.53
CA SER A 68 -5.35 17.18 -11.83
C SER A 68 -5.75 16.36 -10.61
N ILE A 69 -5.25 16.77 -9.43
CA ILE A 69 -5.47 16.07 -8.16
C ILE A 69 -6.97 15.93 -7.86
N ASP A 70 -7.76 16.95 -8.18
CA ASP A 70 -9.20 16.97 -7.87
C ASP A 70 -9.98 15.90 -8.65
N ARG A 71 -9.70 15.74 -9.95
CA ARG A 71 -10.33 14.68 -10.76
C ARG A 71 -9.94 13.28 -10.29
N LEU A 72 -8.70 13.08 -9.85
CA LEU A 72 -8.29 11.77 -9.31
C LEU A 72 -8.94 11.46 -7.97
N LYS A 73 -9.17 12.49 -7.13
CA LYS A 73 -9.89 12.32 -5.86
C LYS A 73 -11.34 11.93 -6.10
N GLU A 74 -12.02 12.61 -7.01
CA GLU A 74 -13.40 12.27 -7.41
C GLU A 74 -13.50 10.81 -7.87
N ILE A 75 -12.58 10.36 -8.73
CA ILE A 75 -12.56 8.96 -9.17
C ILE A 75 -12.27 7.99 -8.02
N ALA A 76 -11.32 8.33 -7.14
CA ALA A 76 -11.02 7.49 -5.99
C ALA A 76 -12.23 7.37 -5.03
N GLU A 77 -13.00 8.45 -4.87
CA GLU A 77 -14.24 8.48 -4.09
C GLU A 77 -15.29 7.55 -4.71
N ILE A 78 -15.61 7.72 -6.00
CA ILE A 78 -16.56 6.85 -6.72
C ILE A 78 -16.16 5.38 -6.62
N VAL A 79 -14.88 5.05 -6.86
CA VAL A 79 -14.40 3.67 -6.75
C VAL A 79 -14.51 3.15 -5.33
N SER A 80 -14.31 3.98 -4.31
CA SER A 80 -14.39 3.57 -2.91
C SER A 80 -15.82 3.26 -2.44
N GLU A 81 -16.83 3.90 -3.04
CA GLU A 81 -18.24 3.61 -2.80
C GLU A 81 -18.67 2.24 -3.36
N ASN A 82 -17.92 1.71 -4.33
CA ASN A 82 -18.16 0.41 -4.92
C ASN A 82 -17.44 -0.69 -4.13
N THR A 83 -18.20 -1.45 -3.33
CA THR A 83 -17.66 -2.53 -2.49
C THR A 83 -16.92 -3.56 -3.35
N GLY A 84 -15.74 -4.00 -2.89
CA GLY A 84 -14.87 -4.93 -3.63
C GLY A 84 -13.90 -4.26 -4.61
N TRP A 85 -14.09 -2.98 -4.94
CA TRP A 85 -13.25 -2.27 -5.91
C TRP A 85 -12.34 -1.23 -5.28
N ARG A 86 -11.14 -1.04 -5.85
CA ARG A 86 -10.12 -0.11 -5.32
C ARG A 86 -9.42 0.67 -6.43
N PHE A 87 -9.20 1.97 -6.20
CA PHE A 87 -8.45 2.83 -7.11
C PHE A 87 -6.97 2.89 -6.73
N LEU A 88 -6.08 2.67 -7.69
CA LEU A 88 -4.63 2.71 -7.51
C LEU A 88 -4.01 3.72 -8.47
N LEU A 89 -3.27 4.69 -7.94
CA LEU A 89 -2.45 5.60 -8.74
C LEU A 89 -0.99 5.15 -8.69
N MET A 90 -0.43 4.80 -9.85
CA MET A 90 0.99 4.48 -10.00
C MET A 90 1.68 5.58 -10.82
N THR A 91 2.90 5.96 -10.42
CA THR A 91 3.70 6.97 -11.15
C THR A 91 4.95 6.35 -11.74
N GLU A 92 5.28 6.69 -13.00
CA GLU A 92 6.49 6.21 -13.67
C GLU A 92 7.77 6.57 -12.91
N ASP A 93 7.82 7.75 -12.27
CA ASP A 93 8.96 8.16 -11.44
C ASP A 93 9.22 7.21 -10.26
N ALA A 94 8.17 6.61 -9.69
CA ALA A 94 8.30 5.59 -8.65
C ALA A 94 8.74 4.24 -9.26
N LEU A 95 8.27 3.91 -10.47
CA LEU A 95 8.63 2.68 -11.18
C LEU A 95 10.11 2.67 -11.62
N LEU A 96 10.62 3.80 -12.11
CA LEU A 96 11.97 3.91 -12.69
C LEU A 96 13.07 4.03 -11.61
N LYS A 97 12.77 4.62 -10.45
CA LYS A 97 13.72 4.71 -9.32
C LYS A 97 14.00 3.35 -8.68
N ASP A 98 13.02 2.43 -8.76
CA ASP A 98 13.12 1.08 -8.21
C ASP A 98 13.73 0.07 -9.21
N GLU A 99 13.87 0.38 -10.50
CA GLU A 99 14.59 -0.53 -11.43
C GLU A 99 16.11 -0.54 -11.20
N ALA A 100 16.66 0.47 -10.50
CA ALA A 100 18.08 0.54 -10.16
C ALA A 100 18.41 -0.06 -8.78
N ASN A 101 17.41 -0.33 -7.94
CA ASN A 101 17.57 -0.93 -6.62
C ASN A 101 16.53 -2.03 -6.46
N GLU A 102 16.93 -3.30 -6.41
CA GLU A 102 16.07 -4.36 -5.85
C GLU A 102 15.53 -3.85 -4.51
N VAL A 103 14.21 -3.66 -4.42
CA VAL A 103 13.55 -3.19 -3.19
C VAL A 103 13.61 -4.33 -2.19
N ASN A 104 14.74 -4.44 -1.50
CA ASN A 104 14.96 -5.47 -0.51
C ASN A 104 14.08 -5.17 0.71
N LEU A 105 13.08 -6.01 0.94
CA LEU A 105 12.29 -6.00 2.16
C LEU A 105 13.19 -6.20 3.38
N LEU A 106 12.79 -5.64 4.51
CA LEU A 106 13.55 -5.82 5.74
C LEU A 106 13.57 -7.29 6.15
N SER A 107 14.76 -7.81 6.43
CA SER A 107 14.88 -9.11 7.08
C SER A 107 14.27 -9.08 8.49
N TRP A 108 13.92 -10.24 9.03
CA TRP A 108 13.45 -10.35 10.42
C TRP A 108 14.44 -9.76 11.42
N GLU A 109 15.74 -10.00 11.24
CA GLU A 109 16.79 -9.40 12.07
C GLU A 109 16.74 -7.87 12.03
N GLN A 110 16.55 -7.28 10.83
CA GLN A 110 16.41 -5.83 10.68
C GLN A 110 15.12 -5.30 11.32
N VAL A 111 14.01 -6.04 11.22
CA VAL A 111 12.75 -5.71 11.90
C VAL A 111 12.95 -5.65 13.41
N PHE A 112 13.58 -6.67 14.02
CA PHE A 112 13.85 -6.71 15.46
C PHE A 112 14.82 -5.62 15.92
N SER A 113 15.89 -5.39 15.15
CA SER A 113 16.86 -4.33 15.44
C SER A 113 16.20 -2.95 15.42
N ARG A 114 15.38 -2.66 14.40
CA ARG A 114 14.65 -1.39 14.30
C ARG A 114 13.58 -1.24 15.38
N LYS A 115 12.87 -2.32 15.72
CA LYS A 115 11.90 -2.33 16.83
C LYS A 115 12.57 -1.94 18.14
N THR A 116 13.72 -2.54 18.44
CA THR A 116 14.53 -2.21 19.63
C THR A 116 14.92 -0.73 19.66
N GLN A 117 15.23 -0.14 18.51
CA GLN A 117 15.48 1.31 18.41
C GLN A 117 14.21 2.14 18.67
N GLY A 118 13.05 1.72 18.16
CA GLY A 118 11.76 2.35 18.47
C GLY A 118 11.44 2.33 19.96
N GLU A 119 11.63 1.19 20.63
CA GLU A 119 11.46 1.04 22.08
C GLU A 119 12.42 1.94 22.88
N ARG A 120 13.65 2.13 22.39
CA ARG A 120 14.60 3.08 22.97
C ARG A 120 14.14 4.53 22.82
N LEU A 121 13.53 4.90 21.70
CA LEU A 121 12.98 6.26 21.52
C LEU A 121 11.84 6.51 22.51
N ILE A 122 10.97 5.53 22.72
CA ILE A 122 9.90 5.60 23.73
C ILE A 122 10.50 5.81 25.13
N SER A 123 11.53 5.06 25.51
CA SER A 123 12.13 5.17 26.85
C SER A 123 12.84 6.50 27.11
N LEU A 124 13.23 7.20 26.04
CA LEU A 124 13.78 8.56 26.09
C LEU A 124 12.71 9.66 26.08
N GLY A 125 11.42 9.30 25.90
CA GLY A 125 10.32 10.26 25.77
C GLY A 125 10.17 10.85 24.36
N GLU A 126 10.92 10.36 23.38
CA GLU A 126 10.92 10.82 21.99
C GLU A 126 9.78 10.15 21.19
N ASN A 127 8.53 10.37 21.63
CA ASN A 127 7.36 9.63 21.16
C ASN A 127 7.06 9.84 19.66
N GLU A 128 7.25 11.04 19.13
CA GLU A 128 7.02 11.32 17.71
C GLU A 128 8.01 10.58 16.81
N GLY A 129 9.29 10.59 17.20
CA GLY A 129 10.34 9.83 16.52
C GLY A 129 10.12 8.32 16.64
N ALA A 130 9.73 7.86 17.83
CA ALA A 130 9.35 6.47 18.06
C ALA A 130 8.17 6.05 17.16
N PHE A 131 7.14 6.88 17.08
CA PHE A 131 5.94 6.61 16.28
C PHE A 131 6.29 6.45 14.80
N LEU A 132 7.07 7.35 14.21
CA LEU A 132 7.49 7.22 12.81
C LEU A 132 8.39 5.99 12.58
N SER A 133 9.28 5.69 13.52
CA SER A 133 10.14 4.50 13.45
C SER A 133 9.31 3.22 13.45
N LEU A 134 8.38 3.10 14.40
CA LEU A 134 7.46 1.96 14.51
C LEU A 134 6.50 1.86 13.32
N TRP A 135 6.07 2.99 12.77
CA TRP A 135 5.22 3.01 11.58
C TRP A 135 5.94 2.42 10.36
N GLY A 136 7.23 2.74 10.18
CA GLY A 136 8.05 2.12 9.14
C GLY A 136 8.20 0.61 9.32
N ILE A 137 8.23 0.13 10.56
CA ILE A 137 8.27 -1.32 10.87
C ILE A 137 6.92 -1.96 10.55
N PHE A 138 5.81 -1.35 10.96
CA PHE A 138 4.47 -1.80 10.62
C PHE A 138 4.28 -1.94 9.10
N GLU A 139 4.67 -0.93 8.31
CA GLU A 139 4.63 -1.03 6.85
C GLU A 139 5.51 -2.17 6.31
N ALA A 140 6.71 -2.36 6.87
CA ALA A 140 7.59 -3.44 6.47
C ALA A 140 7.00 -4.82 6.77
N LEU A 141 6.32 -4.99 7.91
CA LEU A 141 5.62 -6.24 8.26
C LEU A 141 4.50 -6.54 7.27
N LEU A 142 3.66 -5.56 6.95
CA LEU A 142 2.59 -5.73 5.95
C LEU A 142 3.16 -6.10 4.57
N ARG A 143 4.25 -5.43 4.16
CA ARG A 143 4.90 -5.69 2.87
C ARG A 143 5.64 -7.03 2.84
N ARG A 144 6.17 -7.52 3.95
CA ARG A 144 6.71 -8.89 3.94
C ARG A 144 5.60 -9.91 3.90
N ARG A 145 4.56 -9.73 4.71
CA ARG A 145 3.46 -10.69 4.79
C ARG A 145 2.73 -10.83 3.46
N ALA A 146 2.44 -9.74 2.77
CA ALA A 146 1.78 -9.87 1.48
C ALA A 146 2.72 -10.39 0.35
N GLU A 147 4.05 -10.44 0.55
CA GLU A 147 4.98 -11.04 -0.43
C GLU A 147 4.90 -12.56 -0.31
N GLU A 148 4.88 -13.06 0.92
CA GLU A 148 4.65 -14.47 1.25
C GLU A 148 3.30 -14.98 0.70
N VAL A 149 2.30 -14.10 0.63
CA VAL A 149 0.96 -14.39 0.06
C VAL A 149 0.90 -14.09 -1.45
N THR A 150 2.05 -13.88 -2.11
CA THR A 150 2.20 -13.68 -3.56
C THR A 150 1.39 -12.48 -4.10
N ILE A 151 1.35 -11.39 -3.33
CA ILE A 151 0.72 -10.13 -3.74
C ILE A 151 1.80 -9.18 -4.27
N PRO A 152 1.57 -8.45 -5.37
CA PRO A 152 2.51 -7.46 -5.89
C PRO A 152 2.36 -6.14 -5.10
N ILE A 153 2.87 -6.15 -3.87
CA ILE A 153 2.56 -5.15 -2.84
C ILE A 153 3.46 -3.94 -2.81
N GLU A 154 4.66 -4.05 -3.39
CA GLU A 154 5.74 -3.07 -3.31
C GLU A 154 5.26 -1.64 -3.62
N ARG A 155 4.12 -1.52 -4.30
CA ARG A 155 3.57 -0.27 -4.84
C ARG A 155 2.23 0.15 -4.25
N PHE A 156 1.63 -0.61 -3.32
CA PHE A 156 0.40 -0.15 -2.66
C PHE A 156 0.71 1.03 -1.72
N PRO A 157 -0.09 2.11 -1.79
CA PRO A 157 -0.22 3.03 -0.67
C PRO A 157 -0.56 2.25 0.59
N THR A 158 -0.02 2.65 1.74
CA THR A 158 -0.19 1.93 3.01
C THR A 158 -1.65 1.69 3.38
N VAL A 159 -2.53 2.66 3.08
CA VAL A 159 -3.98 2.50 3.26
C VAL A 159 -4.58 1.35 2.45
N SER A 160 -4.13 1.19 1.20
CA SER A 160 -4.58 0.11 0.32
C SER A 160 -4.04 -1.22 0.80
N LEU A 161 -2.80 -1.23 1.29
CA LEU A 161 -2.19 -2.41 1.89
C LEU A 161 -2.97 -2.87 3.14
N ILE A 162 -3.24 -2.00 4.10
CA ILE A 162 -4.03 -2.33 5.30
C ILE A 162 -5.41 -2.93 4.93
N LYS A 163 -6.15 -2.26 4.04
CA LYS A 163 -7.47 -2.74 3.57
C LYS A 163 -7.38 -4.10 2.88
N HIS A 164 -6.34 -4.31 2.09
CA HIS A 164 -6.14 -5.57 1.40
C HIS A 164 -5.83 -6.70 2.38
N MET A 165 -4.92 -6.49 3.34
CA MET A 165 -4.59 -7.48 4.37
C MET A 165 -5.82 -7.91 5.16
N TYR A 166 -6.69 -6.96 5.54
CA TYR A 166 -7.97 -7.28 6.16
C TYR A 166 -8.87 -8.11 5.24
N SER A 167 -9.03 -7.73 3.97
CA SER A 167 -9.88 -8.46 3.02
C SER A 167 -9.44 -9.90 2.76
N GLN A 168 -8.15 -10.22 2.95
CA GLN A 168 -7.62 -11.57 2.82
C GLN A 168 -7.63 -12.35 4.15
N GLY A 169 -8.12 -11.74 5.23
CA GLY A 169 -8.14 -12.34 6.57
C GLY A 169 -6.78 -12.38 7.26
N GLU A 170 -5.78 -11.68 6.73
CA GLU A 170 -4.44 -11.57 7.32
C GLU A 170 -4.39 -10.58 8.48
N LEU A 171 -5.30 -9.59 8.49
CA LEU A 171 -5.61 -8.78 9.66
C LEU A 171 -7.02 -9.10 10.14
N SER A 172 -7.18 -9.23 11.44
CA SER A 172 -8.47 -9.19 12.12
C SER A 172 -9.15 -7.82 11.97
N ILE A 173 -10.45 -7.76 12.30
CA ILE A 173 -11.18 -6.47 12.28
C ILE A 173 -10.61 -5.51 13.33
N GLU A 174 -10.20 -6.02 14.49
CA GLU A 174 -9.61 -5.23 15.57
C GLU A 174 -8.24 -4.66 15.16
N GLU A 175 -7.39 -5.43 14.49
CA GLU A 175 -6.11 -4.94 13.96
C GLU A 175 -6.30 -3.95 12.80
N TYR A 176 -7.28 -4.19 11.93
CA TYR A 176 -7.63 -3.29 10.84
C TYR A 176 -8.08 -1.92 11.37
N ASP A 177 -9.03 -1.90 12.31
CA ASP A 177 -9.55 -0.65 12.87
C ASP A 177 -8.45 0.14 13.59
N ARG A 178 -7.60 -0.55 14.38
CA ARG A 178 -6.42 0.05 15.01
C ARG A 178 -5.45 0.63 13.97
N ALA A 179 -5.12 -0.11 12.92
CA ALA A 179 -4.24 0.35 11.85
C ALA A 179 -4.80 1.58 11.13
N MET A 180 -6.11 1.63 10.87
CA MET A 180 -6.77 2.76 10.23
C MET A 180 -6.78 4.01 11.12
N LEU A 181 -6.97 3.86 12.43
CA LEU A 181 -6.86 4.96 13.39
C LEU A 181 -5.43 5.52 13.42
N LEU A 182 -4.42 4.65 13.53
CA LEU A 182 -3.01 5.03 13.55
C LEU A 182 -2.55 5.68 12.23
N LEU A 183 -3.07 5.21 11.09
CA LEU A 183 -2.86 5.83 9.79
C LEU A 183 -3.33 7.30 9.77
N SER A 184 -4.49 7.58 10.37
CA SER A 184 -5.02 8.95 10.43
C SER A 184 -4.12 9.89 11.25
N VAL A 185 -3.55 9.39 12.35
CA VAL A 185 -2.60 10.10 13.21
C VAL A 185 -1.31 10.37 12.44
N ARG A 186 -0.75 9.34 11.77
CA ARG A 186 0.43 9.44 10.93
C ARG A 186 0.27 10.45 9.81
N ASN A 187 -0.87 10.44 9.12
CA ASN A 187 -1.13 11.36 8.02
C ASN A 187 -1.17 12.81 8.51
N ARG A 188 -1.89 13.11 9.60
CA ARG A 188 -1.92 14.45 10.18
C ARG A 188 -0.51 14.93 10.55
N PHE A 189 0.26 14.08 11.24
CA PHE A 189 1.62 14.39 11.65
C PHE A 189 2.57 14.66 10.47
N ILE A 190 2.62 13.76 9.48
CA ILE A 190 3.52 13.91 8.31
C ILE A 190 3.12 15.11 7.43
N HIS A 191 1.83 15.45 7.38
CA HIS A 191 1.37 16.62 6.65
C HIS A 191 1.54 17.94 7.42
N GLY A 192 2.16 17.91 8.61
CA GLY A 192 2.50 19.10 9.39
C GLY A 192 1.31 19.74 10.10
N PHE A 193 0.20 19.01 10.25
CA PHE A 193 -0.91 19.43 11.09
C PHE A 193 -0.62 19.12 12.57
N GLU A 194 -1.30 19.84 13.46
CA GLU A 194 -1.25 19.53 14.89
C GLU A 194 -1.80 18.10 15.12
N ALA A 195 -0.99 17.26 15.75
CA ALA A 195 -1.29 15.85 15.98
C ALA A 195 -0.84 15.42 17.39
N PRO A 196 -1.39 16.03 18.45
CA PRO A 196 -1.01 15.69 19.83
C PRO A 196 -1.27 14.21 20.14
N GLU A 197 -2.19 13.57 19.41
CA GLU A 197 -2.51 12.16 19.54
C GLU A 197 -1.33 11.25 19.20
N VAL A 198 -0.32 11.70 18.45
CA VAL A 198 0.90 10.92 18.15
C VAL A 198 1.56 10.44 19.44
N ASN A 199 1.67 11.32 20.44
CA ASN A 199 2.29 11.01 21.73
C ASN A 199 1.55 9.89 22.47
N ASN A 200 0.22 9.87 22.36
CA ASN A 200 -0.61 8.87 23.04
C ASN A 200 -0.75 7.58 22.20
N SER A 201 -0.50 7.65 20.90
CA SER A 201 -0.69 6.54 19.95
C SER A 201 0.55 5.65 19.79
N VAL A 202 1.71 6.09 20.28
CA VAL A 202 2.97 5.34 20.13
C VAL A 202 2.92 3.97 20.82
N SER A 203 2.32 3.88 22.01
CA SER A 203 2.17 2.62 22.74
C SER A 203 1.24 1.65 22.01
N GLU A 204 0.14 2.16 21.45
CA GLU A 204 -0.80 1.36 20.67
C GLU A 204 -0.15 0.82 19.39
N LEU A 205 0.64 1.63 18.69
CA LEU A 205 1.39 1.19 17.52
C LEU A 205 2.43 0.13 17.87
N LEU A 206 3.13 0.26 19.01
CA LEU A 206 4.06 -0.76 19.49
C LEU A 206 3.34 -2.08 19.79
N VAL A 207 2.17 -2.04 20.43
CA VAL A 207 1.34 -3.23 20.70
C VAL A 207 0.96 -3.92 19.39
N LEU A 208 0.42 -3.17 18.41
CA LEU A 208 0.07 -3.72 17.11
C LEU A 208 1.27 -4.34 16.39
N VAL A 209 2.43 -3.67 16.41
CA VAL A 209 3.67 -4.23 15.83
C VAL A 209 4.06 -5.55 16.50
N ASN A 210 3.96 -5.64 17.83
CA ASN A 210 4.27 -6.86 18.57
C ASN A 210 3.32 -8.01 18.24
N GLU A 211 2.02 -7.73 18.15
CA GLU A 211 1.00 -8.71 17.75
C GLU A 211 1.32 -9.28 16.37
N LEU A 212 1.56 -8.42 15.38
CA LEU A 212 1.86 -8.84 14.01
C LEU A 212 3.19 -9.60 13.88
N ILE A 213 4.21 -9.21 14.64
CA ILE A 213 5.45 -9.99 14.74
C ILE A 213 5.15 -11.38 15.27
N SER A 214 4.42 -11.49 16.37
CA SER A 214 4.10 -12.79 16.99
C SER A 214 3.27 -13.69 16.07
N LEU A 215 2.43 -13.12 15.20
CA LEU A 215 1.59 -13.88 14.28
C LEU A 215 2.35 -14.33 13.02
N TRP A 216 3.26 -13.50 12.52
CA TRP A 216 3.88 -13.71 11.21
C TRP A 216 5.32 -14.20 11.27
N GLU A 217 5.98 -14.13 12.44
CA GLU A 217 7.32 -14.69 12.61
C GLU A 217 7.33 -16.17 12.24
N PRO A 218 8.21 -16.60 11.30
CA PRO A 218 8.42 -18.01 11.04
C PRO A 218 8.76 -18.65 12.37
N SER A 219 7.97 -19.63 12.79
CA SER A 219 8.39 -20.52 13.86
C SER A 219 9.74 -21.05 13.45
N MET A 220 10.81 -20.68 14.15
CA MET A 220 12.12 -21.28 13.94
C MET A 220 11.93 -22.76 14.21
N SER A 221 11.72 -23.54 13.14
CA SER A 221 11.82 -24.98 13.18
C SER A 221 13.28 -25.23 13.57
N LEU A 222 13.47 -25.59 14.84
CA LEU A 222 14.70 -26.18 15.35
C LEU A 222 15.11 -27.29 14.38
N GLN A 223 16.09 -26.99 13.53
CA GLN A 223 16.93 -27.99 12.88
C GLN A 223 18.13 -28.24 13.78
#